data_AF-A0A923MEX1-F1
#
_entry.id   AF-A0A923MEX1-F1
#
_cell.length_a   1.000
_cell.length_b   1.000
_cell.length_c   1.000
_cell.angle_alpha   90.00
_cell.angle_beta   90.00
_cell.angle_gamma   90.00
#
_symmetry.space_group_name_H-M   'P 1'
#
loop_
_entity.id
_entity.type
_entity.pdbx_description
1 polymer ?
#
loop_
_entity_poly.entity_id
_entity_poly.type
_entity_poly.pdbx_seq_one_letter_code
_entity_poly.pdbx_strand_id
1 'polypeptide(L)'
;MKIPKYVYELVELGRLRPAPLDEQANSSIAGQGEYGYMFRVYRKSNSQSGGVFVSEVERITAWARREYAESNIHTYRWYTDKEHRKPYYKRDYALVTITDPVAQQLEKLIALVSKKH
;
A
#
# COMPACT_ATOMS: atom_id res chain seq x y z
N MET A 1 13.24 3.46 14.23
CA MET A 1 12.13 4.04 13.46
C MET A 1 10.85 4.03 14.28
N LYS A 2 10.17 5.17 14.39
CA LYS A 2 8.83 5.25 15.02
C LYS A 2 7.77 5.10 13.94
N ILE A 3 6.91 4.09 14.03
CA ILE A 3 5.79 3.93 13.08
C ILE A 3 4.74 5.02 13.39
N PRO A 4 4.38 5.87 12.42
CA PRO A 4 3.35 6.88 12.61
C PRO A 4 1.98 6.26 12.88
N LYS A 5 1.16 6.92 13.70
CA LYS A 5 -0.20 6.44 14.04
C LYS A 5 -1.04 6.14 12.80
N TYR A 6 -0.97 6.99 11.77
CA TYR A 6 -1.75 6.78 10.53
C TYR A 6 -1.31 5.53 9.76
N VAL A 7 -0.03 5.15 9.81
CA VAL A 7 0.47 3.91 9.18
C VAL A 7 -0.04 2.69 9.94
N TYR A 8 -0.04 2.77 11.28
CA TYR A 8 -0.62 1.73 12.11
C TYR A 8 -2.12 1.53 11.83
N GLU A 9 -2.90 2.62 11.76
CA GLU A 9 -4.33 2.59 11.42
C GLU A 9 -4.57 1.97 10.03
N LEU A 10 -3.72 2.24 9.04
CA LEU A 10 -3.83 1.64 7.72
C LEU A 10 -3.62 0.12 7.76
N VAL A 11 -2.65 -0.37 8.54
CA VAL A 11 -2.42 -1.82 8.69
C VAL A 11 -3.56 -2.48 9.47
N GLU A 12 -4.00 -1.87 10.57
CA GLU A 12 -5.09 -2.36 11.42
C GLU A 12 -6.41 -2.47 10.65
N LEU A 13 -6.73 -1.48 9.81
CA LEU A 13 -7.91 -1.51 8.95
C LEU A 13 -7.73 -2.41 7.71
N GLY A 14 -6.60 -3.11 7.59
CA GLY A 14 -6.25 -3.95 6.45
C GLY A 14 -6.16 -3.17 5.13
N ARG A 15 -5.94 -1.86 5.19
CA ARG A 15 -5.75 -0.96 4.05
C ARG A 15 -4.32 -0.96 3.55
N LEU A 16 -3.33 -1.33 4.36
CA LEU A 16 -1.96 -1.57 3.89
C LEU A 16 -1.66 -3.06 4.00
N ARG A 17 -1.37 -3.71 2.88
CA ARG A 17 -1.07 -5.14 2.80
C ARG A 17 0.05 -5.42 1.80
N PRO A 18 0.77 -6.55 1.92
CA PRO A 18 1.67 -6.99 0.86
C PRO A 18 0.88 -7.16 -0.44
N ALA A 19 1.46 -6.72 -1.57
CA ALA A 19 0.87 -7.00 -2.87
C ALA A 19 0.98 -8.50 -3.18
N PRO A 20 0.00 -9.13 -3.85
CA PRO A 20 0.10 -10.54 -4.22
C PRO A 20 1.19 -10.80 -5.26
N LEU A 21 1.67 -12.05 -5.30
CA LEU A 21 2.89 -12.45 -6.04
C LEU A 21 2.83 -12.18 -7.54
N ASP A 22 1.63 -12.24 -8.12
CA ASP A 22 1.37 -11.94 -9.54
C ASP A 22 1.67 -10.47 -9.87
N GLU A 23 1.28 -9.53 -9.00
CA GLU A 23 1.57 -8.12 -9.20
C GLU A 23 3.05 -7.80 -8.93
N GLN A 24 3.68 -8.50 -7.98
CA GLN A 24 5.12 -8.40 -7.75
C GLN A 24 5.92 -8.85 -8.99
N ALA A 25 5.51 -9.97 -9.60
CA ALA A 25 6.14 -10.49 -10.83
C ALA A 25 5.91 -9.58 -12.05
N ASN A 26 4.72 -8.99 -12.18
CA ASN A 26 4.42 -8.10 -13.30
C ASN A 26 5.18 -6.76 -13.22
N SER A 27 5.46 -6.26 -12.01
CA SER A 27 6.27 -5.04 -11.83
C SER A 27 7.74 -5.24 -12.19
N SER A 28 8.29 -6.43 -11.92
CA SER A 28 9.69 -6.78 -12.22
C SER A 28 9.93 -7.04 -13.71
N ILE A 29 8.90 -7.38 -14.50
CA ILE A 29 8.97 -7.54 -15.95
C ILE A 29 8.95 -6.18 -16.69
N ALA A 30 8.43 -5.11 -16.08
CA ALA A 30 8.33 -3.78 -16.69
C ALA A 30 9.67 -3.01 -16.79
N GLY A 31 10.82 -3.68 -16.68
CA GLY A 31 12.15 -3.07 -16.84
C GLY A 31 12.59 -2.16 -15.69
N GLN A 32 11.77 -2.02 -14.65
CA GLN A 32 12.12 -1.35 -13.41
C GLN A 32 12.56 -2.42 -12.42
N GLY A 33 13.87 -2.72 -12.41
CA GLY A 33 14.51 -3.53 -11.38
C GLY A 33 14.49 -2.83 -10.02
N GLU A 34 13.30 -2.49 -9.52
CA GLU A 34 13.14 -1.84 -8.23
C GLU A 34 13.35 -2.88 -7.12
N TYR A 35 14.51 -2.78 -6.50
CA TYR A 35 14.78 -3.41 -5.22
C TYR A 35 13.77 -2.89 -4.19
N GLY A 36 13.07 -3.79 -3.49
CA GLY A 36 12.15 -3.44 -2.42
C GLY A 36 10.93 -4.37 -2.34
N TYR A 37 10.13 -4.17 -1.30
CA TYR A 37 8.92 -4.93 -1.04
C TYR A 37 7.70 -4.15 -1.52
N MET A 38 6.79 -4.84 -2.20
CA MET A 38 5.60 -4.22 -2.78
C MET A 38 4.39 -4.33 -1.85
N PHE A 39 3.71 -3.20 -1.66
CA PHE A 39 2.52 -3.07 -0.85
C PHE A 39 1.36 -2.50 -1.66
N ARG A 40 0.16 -3.01 -1.39
CA ARG A 40 -1.11 -2.37 -1.76
C ARG A 40 -1.56 -1.45 -0.64
N VAL A 41 -1.86 -0.20 -0.99
CA VAL A 41 -2.54 0.76 -0.11
C VAL A 41 -3.95 0.98 -0.64
N TYR A 42 -4.98 0.55 0.08
CA TYR A 42 -6.37 0.66 -0.33
C TYR A 42 -6.97 2.01 0.09
N ARG A 43 -7.82 2.57 -0.78
CA ARG A 43 -8.67 3.72 -0.49
C ARG A 43 -9.60 3.41 0.69
N LYS A 44 -9.91 4.40 1.54
CA LYS A 44 -10.73 4.18 2.75
C LYS A 44 -12.14 3.69 2.38
N SER A 45 -12.74 4.35 1.40
CA SER A 45 -14.04 4.05 0.82
C SER A 45 -14.09 4.61 -0.60
N ASN A 46 -14.99 4.09 -1.43
CA ASN A 46 -15.15 4.59 -2.79
C ASN A 46 -15.73 6.02 -2.82
N SER A 47 -16.28 6.50 -1.69
CA SER A 47 -16.77 7.87 -1.47
C SER A 47 -15.69 8.87 -1.01
N GLN A 48 -14.54 8.40 -0.49
CA GLN A 48 -13.43 9.27 -0.08
C GLN A 48 -12.92 10.02 -1.31
N SER A 49 -12.64 11.32 -1.30
CA SER A 49 -12.07 12.00 -2.48
C SER A 49 -10.77 11.34 -2.98
N GLY A 50 -10.59 11.24 -4.31
CA GLY A 50 -9.41 10.65 -4.93
C GLY A 50 -8.12 11.39 -4.54
N GLY A 51 -8.16 12.73 -4.47
CA GLY A 51 -7.01 13.54 -4.05
C GLY A 51 -6.60 13.30 -2.59
N VAL A 52 -7.55 13.02 -1.71
CA VAL A 52 -7.27 12.65 -0.32
C VAL A 52 -6.55 11.31 -0.27
N PHE A 53 -6.98 10.34 -1.07
CA PHE A 53 -6.32 9.04 -1.15
C PHE A 53 -4.91 9.14 -1.73
N VAL A 54 -4.71 9.91 -2.80
CA VAL A 54 -3.37 10.20 -3.35
C VAL A 54 -2.46 10.78 -2.27
N SER A 55 -2.95 11.78 -1.53
CA SER A 55 -2.20 12.42 -0.43
C SER A 55 -1.86 11.44 0.70
N GLU A 56 -2.76 10.50 1.04
CA GLU A 56 -2.46 9.43 2.02
C GLU A 56 -1.31 8.54 1.54
N VAL A 57 -1.31 8.14 0.27
CA VAL A 57 -0.27 7.30 -0.33
C VAL A 57 1.07 8.04 -0.36
N GLU A 58 1.08 9.28 -0.83
CA GLU A 58 2.27 10.14 -0.85
C GLU A 58 2.85 10.31 0.56
N ARG A 59 1.98 10.47 1.57
CA ARG A 59 2.42 10.58 2.97
C ARG A 59 3.14 9.33 3.47
N ILE A 60 2.74 8.13 3.03
CA ILE A 60 3.46 6.87 3.34
C ILE A 60 4.85 6.90 2.71
N THR A 61 4.95 7.26 1.43
CA THR A 61 6.23 7.32 0.72
C THR A 61 7.17 8.38 1.31
N ALA A 62 6.64 9.53 1.72
CA ALA A 62 7.39 10.58 2.38
C ALA A 62 7.90 10.15 3.75
N TRP A 63 7.11 9.39 4.51
CA TRP A 63 7.59 8.80 5.76
C TRP A 63 8.67 7.76 5.52
N ALA A 64 8.51 6.86 4.55
CA ALA A 64 9.52 5.85 4.23
C ALA A 64 10.87 6.49 3.87
N ARG A 65 10.85 7.54 3.05
CA ARG A 65 12.04 8.31 2.66
C ARG A 65 12.70 9.03 3.85
N ARG A 66 11.92 9.53 4.81
CA ARG A 66 12.46 10.14 6.05
C ARG A 66 13.15 9.12 6.96
N GLU A 67 12.78 7.85 6.83
CA GLU A 67 13.36 6.74 7.60
C GLU A 67 14.40 5.97 6.77
N TYR A 68 15.01 6.64 5.78
CA TYR A 68 16.11 6.15 4.96
C TYR A 68 15.78 4.91 4.11
N ALA A 69 14.50 4.71 3.76
CA ALA A 69 14.10 3.73 2.76
C ALA A 69 13.75 4.42 1.44
N GLU A 70 14.09 3.77 0.32
CA GLU A 70 13.54 4.14 -0.97
C GLU A 70 12.06 3.76 -1.02
N SER A 71 11.27 4.60 -1.69
CA SER A 71 9.88 4.32 -1.90
C SER A 71 9.40 4.92 -3.21
N ASN A 72 8.70 4.12 -4.01
CA ASN A 72 8.13 4.51 -5.28
C ASN A 72 6.66 4.11 -5.40
N ILE A 73 5.86 4.97 -6.02
CA ILE A 73 4.45 4.70 -6.33
C ILE A 73 4.38 4.25 -7.78
N HIS A 74 4.01 3.00 -8.00
CA HIS A 74 3.95 2.39 -9.33
C HIS A 74 2.72 2.83 -10.11
N THR A 75 1.56 2.72 -9.47
CA THR A 75 0.28 3.00 -10.12
C THR A 75 -0.81 3.22 -9.10
N TYR A 76 -1.86 3.90 -9.56
CA TYR A 76 -3.15 3.95 -8.89
C TYR A 76 -4.15 3.13 -9.70
N ARG A 77 -4.70 2.09 -9.09
CA ARG A 77 -5.78 1.30 -9.66
C ARG A 77 -7.12 1.89 -9.23
N TRP A 78 -7.75 2.60 -10.16
CA TRP A 78 -9.11 3.11 -10.04
C TRP A 78 -10.08 2.17 -10.74
N TYR A 79 -11.07 1.68 -10.00
CA TYR A 79 -12.12 0.84 -10.55
C TYR A 79 -13.33 1.68 -10.97
N THR A 80 -14.10 1.14 -11.91
CA THR A 80 -15.33 1.78 -12.39
C THR A 80 -16.47 1.65 -11.36
N ASP A 81 -17.48 2.51 -11.46
CA ASP A 81 -18.69 2.42 -10.63
C ASP A 81 -19.36 1.03 -10.70
N LYS A 82 -19.26 0.35 -11.84
CA LYS A 82 -19.79 -1.01 -12.02
C LYS A 82 -19.01 -2.02 -11.16
N GLU A 83 -17.69 -1.89 -11.09
CA GLU A 83 -16.81 -2.74 -10.29
C GLU A 83 -16.87 -2.43 -8.80
N HIS A 84 -17.33 -1.24 -8.44
CA HIS A 84 -17.60 -0.86 -7.05
C HIS A 84 -18.91 -1.45 -6.51
N ARG A 85 -19.75 -2.09 -7.35
CA ARG A 85 -21.02 -2.70 -6.93
C ARG A 85 -20.81 -4.15 -6.45
N LYS A 86 -21.60 -4.55 -5.44
CA LYS A 86 -21.70 -5.95 -5.00
C LYS A 86 -22.27 -6.84 -6.13
N PRO A 87 -21.94 -8.14 -6.18
CA PRO A 87 -21.20 -8.93 -5.19
C PRO A 87 -19.67 -8.86 -5.34
N TYR A 88 -19.15 -8.45 -6.49
CA TYR A 88 -17.72 -8.37 -6.79
C TYR A 88 -17.12 -7.01 -6.40
N TYR A 89 -17.35 -6.57 -5.17
CA TYR A 89 -16.90 -5.27 -4.67
C TYR A 89 -15.38 -5.15 -4.75
N LYS A 90 -14.89 -4.28 -5.64
CA LYS A 90 -13.47 -3.90 -5.71
C LYS A 90 -13.26 -2.53 -5.09
N ARG A 91 -12.14 -2.38 -4.40
CA ARG A 91 -11.73 -1.14 -3.74
C ARG A 91 -10.48 -0.62 -4.41
N ASP A 92 -10.47 0.67 -4.72
CA ASP A 92 -9.31 1.31 -5.35
C ASP A 92 -8.08 1.17 -4.47
N TYR A 93 -6.91 1.06 -5.09
CA TYR A 93 -5.64 0.93 -4.38
C TYR A 93 -4.49 1.55 -5.15
N ALA A 94 -3.40 1.81 -4.45
CA ALA A 94 -2.12 2.17 -5.02
C ALA A 94 -1.13 1.03 -4.81
N LEU A 95 -0.25 0.82 -5.78
CA LEU A 95 0.91 -0.05 -5.64
C LEU A 95 2.13 0.78 -5.30
N VAL A 96 2.80 0.41 -4.22
CA VAL A 96 3.95 1.14 -3.68
C VAL A 96 5.05 0.14 -3.37
N THR A 97 6.26 0.40 -3.86
CA THR A 97 7.46 -0.31 -3.42
C THR A 97 8.11 0.48 -2.29
N ILE A 98 8.58 -0.23 -1.27
CA ILE A 98 9.31 0.32 -0.13
C ILE A 98 10.50 -0.59 0.18
N THR A 99 11.70 -0.05 0.37
CA THR A 99 12.88 -0.83 0.76
C THR A 99 13.01 -0.97 2.27
N ASP A 100 14.00 -1.73 2.70
CA ASP A 100 14.45 -1.74 4.08
C ASP A 100 15.06 -0.40 4.49
N PRO A 101 14.97 -0.03 5.79
CA PRO A 101 14.45 -0.83 6.91
C PRO A 101 12.93 -0.76 7.09
N VAL A 102 12.22 0.02 6.27
CA VAL A 102 10.79 0.30 6.46
C VAL A 102 9.93 -0.91 6.12
N ALA A 103 10.25 -1.61 5.03
CA ALA A 103 9.53 -2.80 4.59
C ALA A 103 9.48 -3.89 5.68
N GLN A 104 10.64 -4.29 6.22
CA GLN A 104 10.70 -5.25 7.34
C GLN A 104 9.82 -4.87 8.54
N GLN A 105 9.72 -3.57 8.88
CA GLN A 105 8.88 -3.12 9.98
C GLN A 105 7.39 -3.19 9.64
N LEU A 106 7.01 -2.87 8.40
CA LEU A 106 5.65 -3.02 7.91
C LEU A 106 5.24 -4.50 7.90
N GLU A 107 6.09 -5.41 7.42
CA GLU A 107 5.82 -6.85 7.44
C GLU A 107 5.59 -7.38 8.86
N LYS A 108 6.46 -6.99 9.81
CA LYS A 108 6.30 -7.35 11.23
C LYS A 108 4.98 -6.85 11.80
N LEU A 109 4.62 -5.60 11.49
CA LEU A 109 3.37 -5.00 11.96
C LEU A 109 2.14 -5.70 11.37
N ILE A 110 2.16 -6.00 10.08
CA ILE A 110 1.08 -6.72 9.38
C ILE A 110 0.92 -8.13 9.97
N ALA A 111 2.03 -8.85 10.17
CA ALA A 111 2.01 -10.17 10.79
C ALA A 111 1.47 -10.13 12.23
N LEU A 112 1.81 -9.09 13.00
CA LEU A 112 1.31 -8.90 14.36
C LEU A 112 -0.21 -8.67 14.39
N VAL A 113 -0.71 -7.81 13.50
CA VAL A 113 -2.15 -7.52 13.39
C VAL A 113 -2.91 -8.75 12.90
N SER A 114 -2.36 -9.49 11.92
CA SER A 114 -3.00 -10.69 11.39
C SER A 114 -3.13 -11.83 12.40
N LYS A 115 -2.30 -11.87 13.46
CA LYS A 115 -2.40 -12.88 14.53
C LYS A 115 -3.46 -12.55 15.58
N LYS A 116 -3.93 -11.29 15.63
CA LYS A 116 -4.96 -10.85 16.59
C LYS A 116 -6.39 -11.17 16.13
N HIS A 117 -6.56 -11.53 14.87
CA HIS A 117 -7.83 -11.87 14.23
C HIS A 117 -7.83 -13.34 13.80
#